data_AF-A0AAU4J9F0-F1
#
_entry.id   AF-A0AAU4J9F0-F1
#
_cell.length_a   1.000
_cell.length_b   1.000
_cell.length_c   1.000
_cell.angle_alpha   90.00
_cell.angle_beta   90.00
_cell.angle_gamma   90.00
#
_symmetry.space_group_name_H-M   'P 1'
#
loop_
_entity.id
_entity.type
_entity.pdbx_description
1 polymer ?
#
loop_
_entity_poly.entity_id
_entity_poly.type
_entity_poly.pdbx_seq_one_letter_code
_entity_poly.pdbx_strand_id
1 'polypeptide(L)'
;MDRECPDSASLAEFLRSARSRLAPQKAGLDGVGPGRRRVSGLRREELAGLAGVSVDYCTRLEQGRSRSASAEVLDALATALQLDDAGRGHLHTLAGPRPVRPRPQRVHRVTRDLLDTLQQAGRPGFVLGRRLDVLAHNELAGRLIADVQALLTAERNQARFVFLDPHARDCTGTGPASPPTPPPCSASTRAATRTTPP
;
A
#
# COMPACT_ATOMS: atom_id res chain seq x y z
N MET A 1 -21.16 2.35 -19.30
CA MET A 1 -20.82 3.02 -18.02
C MET A 1 -19.49 2.46 -17.55
N ASP A 2 -18.43 3.18 -17.89
CA ASP A 2 -17.05 2.77 -17.65
C ASP A 2 -16.72 2.83 -16.17
N ARG A 3 -16.39 1.68 -15.58
CA ARG A 3 -15.75 1.64 -14.27
C ARG A 3 -14.31 2.09 -14.45
N GLU A 4 -13.98 3.29 -13.98
CA GLU A 4 -12.59 3.69 -13.74
C GLU A 4 -11.98 2.73 -12.72
N CYS A 5 -11.10 1.84 -13.18
CA CYS A 5 -10.29 1.03 -12.27
C CYS A 5 -9.18 1.93 -11.71
N PRO A 6 -9.07 2.10 -10.38
CA PRO A 6 -8.11 3.01 -9.75
C PRO A 6 -6.64 2.69 -10.08
N ASP A 7 -6.35 1.44 -10.44
CA ASP A 7 -5.01 0.97 -10.81
C ASP A 7 -4.58 1.57 -12.17
N SER A 8 -5.52 1.73 -13.11
CA SER A 8 -5.27 2.32 -14.42
C SER A 8 -4.89 3.80 -14.33
N ALA A 9 -5.50 4.53 -13.39
CA ALA A 9 -5.17 5.93 -13.13
C ALA A 9 -3.78 6.08 -12.48
N SER A 10 -3.45 5.18 -11.54
CA SER A 10 -2.15 5.17 -10.85
C SER A 10 -1.00 4.85 -11.83
N LEU A 11 -1.20 3.85 -12.71
CA LEU A 11 -0.26 3.53 -13.79
C LEU A 11 -0.08 4.72 -14.75
N ALA A 12 -1.18 5.36 -15.15
CA ALA A 12 -1.17 6.51 -16.04
C ALA A 12 -0.40 7.70 -15.46
N GLU A 13 -0.54 7.96 -14.17
CA GLU A 13 0.20 8.99 -13.44
C GLU A 13 1.69 8.65 -13.35
N PHE A 14 2.03 7.41 -13.01
CA PHE A 14 3.41 6.96 -12.95
C PHE A 14 4.13 7.12 -14.29
N LEU A 15 3.52 6.68 -15.40
CA LEU A 15 4.09 6.82 -16.74
C LEU A 15 4.29 8.29 -17.14
N ARG A 16 3.30 9.16 -16.88
CA ARG A 16 3.44 10.61 -17.13
C ARG A 16 4.60 11.21 -16.33
N SER A 17 4.68 10.85 -15.06
CA SER A 17 5.72 11.33 -14.13
C SER A 17 7.11 10.87 -14.59
N ALA A 18 7.29 9.58 -14.87
CA ALA A 18 8.54 9.02 -15.36
C ALA A 18 8.98 9.66 -16.69
N ARG A 19 8.06 9.78 -17.65
CA ARG A 19 8.33 10.42 -18.95
C ARG A 19 8.74 11.89 -18.82
N SER A 20 8.14 12.62 -17.88
CA SER A 20 8.48 14.04 -17.64
C SER A 20 9.87 14.25 -17.02
N ARG A 21 10.40 13.25 -16.30
CA ARG A 21 11.71 13.30 -15.63
C ARG A 21 12.87 12.90 -16.55
N LEU A 22 12.62 12.03 -17.54
CA LEU A 22 13.68 11.56 -18.43
C LEU A 22 13.95 12.59 -19.53
N ALA A 23 15.18 13.10 -19.53
CA ALA A 23 15.67 13.98 -20.58
C ALA A 23 15.83 13.19 -21.90
N PRO A 24 15.41 13.73 -23.05
CA PRO A 24 15.54 13.06 -24.34
C PRO A 24 16.96 12.60 -24.68
N GLN A 25 17.96 13.41 -24.32
CA GLN A 25 19.38 13.11 -24.55
C GLN A 25 19.82 11.88 -23.75
N LYS A 26 19.35 11.75 -22.50
CA LYS A 26 19.63 10.54 -21.70
C LYS A 26 19.04 9.30 -22.35
N ALA A 27 17.91 9.43 -23.05
CA ALA A 27 17.28 8.35 -23.81
C ALA A 27 17.92 8.07 -25.18
N GLY A 28 19.06 8.69 -25.51
CA GLY A 28 19.75 8.50 -26.79
C GLY A 28 19.15 9.26 -27.97
N LEU A 29 18.29 10.26 -27.70
CA LEU A 29 17.69 11.12 -28.73
C LEU A 29 18.57 12.36 -28.96
N ASP A 30 19.79 12.12 -29.39
CA ASP A 30 20.80 13.14 -29.70
C ASP A 30 20.62 13.60 -31.15
N GLY A 31 19.75 14.57 -31.40
CA GLY A 31 19.56 15.11 -32.76
C GLY A 31 18.22 15.78 -33.03
N VAL A 32 17.23 15.65 -32.15
CA VAL A 32 15.99 16.44 -32.24
C VAL A 32 16.30 17.84 -31.70
N GLY A 33 16.83 18.71 -32.57
CA GLY A 33 17.37 20.03 -32.22
C GLY A 33 16.42 20.96 -31.44
N PRO A 34 16.90 22.12 -30.98
CA PRO A 34 16.18 23.07 -30.11
C PRO A 34 15.03 23.82 -30.83
N GLY A 35 14.37 23.20 -31.80
CA GLY A 35 13.16 23.70 -32.42
C GLY A 35 11.98 23.60 -31.45
N ARG A 36 11.61 24.73 -30.82
CA ARG A 36 10.33 25.02 -30.14
C ARG A 36 9.69 23.82 -29.40
N ARG A 37 10.50 23.06 -28.65
CA ARG A 37 10.00 21.96 -27.79
C ARG A 37 9.15 22.56 -26.69
N ARG A 38 7.86 22.24 -26.68
CA ARG A 38 6.91 22.65 -25.62
C ARG A 38 7.02 21.81 -24.34
N VAL A 39 7.75 20.70 -24.35
CA VAL A 39 7.82 19.73 -23.24
C VAL A 39 9.29 19.46 -22.91
N SER A 40 9.64 19.56 -21.62
CA SER A 40 11.00 19.37 -21.09
C SER A 40 11.44 17.90 -21.04
N GLY A 41 10.50 16.97 -20.81
CA GLY A 41 10.74 15.54 -20.82
C GLY A 41 10.54 14.88 -22.19
N LEU A 42 10.61 13.55 -22.21
CA LEU A 42 10.29 12.73 -23.38
C LEU A 42 8.88 13.01 -23.89
N ARG A 43 8.68 13.03 -25.21
CA ARG A 43 7.34 13.08 -25.81
C ARG A 43 6.74 11.67 -25.85
N ARG A 44 5.41 11.57 -25.98
CA ARG A 44 4.74 10.26 -26.12
C ARG A 44 5.21 9.51 -27.35
N GLU A 45 5.37 10.21 -28.47
CA GLU A 45 5.90 9.66 -29.74
C GLU A 45 7.31 9.09 -29.58
N GLU A 46 8.16 9.78 -28.81
CA GLU A 46 9.53 9.36 -28.51
C GLU A 46 9.56 8.12 -27.63
N LEU A 47 8.76 8.11 -26.55
CA LEU A 47 8.62 6.93 -25.68
C LEU A 47 8.10 5.72 -26.46
N ALA A 48 7.07 5.91 -27.28
CA ALA A 48 6.48 4.86 -28.09
C ALA A 48 7.50 4.26 -29.07
N GLY A 49 8.27 5.12 -29.74
CA GLY A 49 9.36 4.68 -30.63
C GLY A 49 10.44 3.89 -29.90
N LEU A 50 10.91 4.39 -28.74
CA LEU A 50 11.92 3.71 -27.93
C LEU A 50 11.43 2.36 -27.37
N ALA A 51 10.16 2.27 -27.00
CA ALA A 51 9.56 1.05 -26.45
C ALA A 51 9.02 0.09 -27.55
N GLY A 52 9.10 0.45 -28.83
CA GLY A 52 8.59 -0.38 -29.93
C GLY A 52 7.08 -0.58 -29.91
N VAL A 53 6.31 0.38 -29.37
CA VAL A 53 4.84 0.31 -29.27
C VAL A 53 4.18 1.46 -30.03
N SER A 54 2.88 1.37 -30.28
CA SER A 54 2.16 2.44 -30.97
C SER A 54 1.93 3.65 -30.05
N VAL A 55 1.97 4.85 -30.64
CA VAL A 55 1.70 6.12 -29.93
C VAL A 55 0.30 6.14 -29.31
N ASP A 56 -0.68 5.58 -30.01
CA ASP A 56 -2.05 5.45 -29.51
C ASP A 56 -2.11 4.53 -28.28
N TYR A 57 -1.31 3.45 -28.26
CA TYR A 57 -1.23 2.58 -27.10
C TYR A 57 -0.64 3.30 -25.87
N CYS A 58 0.47 4.02 -26.01
CA CYS A 58 1.01 4.88 -24.96
C CYS A 58 0.01 5.94 -24.50
N THR A 59 -0.78 6.50 -25.42
CA THR A 59 -1.82 7.49 -25.10
C THR A 59 -2.92 6.89 -24.25
N ARG A 60 -3.45 5.71 -24.63
CA ARG A 60 -4.47 5.00 -23.84
C ARG A 60 -3.96 4.57 -22.46
N LEU A 61 -2.69 4.16 -22.36
CA LEU A 61 -2.05 3.85 -21.07
C LEU A 61 -1.95 5.09 -20.19
N GLU A 62 -1.42 6.21 -20.70
CA GLU A 62 -1.31 7.46 -19.93
C GLU A 62 -2.66 8.16 -19.67
N GLN A 63 -3.75 7.71 -20.30
CA GLN A 63 -5.12 8.14 -20.01
C GLN A 63 -5.86 7.19 -19.04
N GLY A 64 -5.23 6.08 -18.64
CA GLY A 64 -5.87 5.08 -17.78
C GLY A 64 -7.00 4.30 -18.45
N ARG A 65 -7.06 4.29 -19.80
CA ARG A 65 -8.12 3.64 -20.59
C ARG A 65 -7.75 2.22 -21.05
N SER A 66 -6.50 1.81 -20.87
CA SER A 66 -6.05 0.44 -21.16
C SER A 66 -6.13 -0.43 -19.90
N ARG A 67 -6.76 -1.60 -20.00
CA ARG A 67 -7.07 -2.47 -18.85
C ARG A 67 -5.91 -3.35 -18.38
N SER A 68 -4.88 -3.57 -19.21
CA SER A 68 -3.66 -4.30 -18.85
C SER A 68 -2.65 -4.27 -20.01
N ALA A 69 -1.40 -3.93 -19.74
CA ALA A 69 -0.30 -4.17 -20.67
C ALA A 69 0.34 -5.54 -20.40
N SER A 70 0.87 -6.19 -21.44
CA SER A 70 1.63 -7.42 -21.25
C SER A 70 2.94 -7.13 -20.51
N ALA A 71 3.51 -8.16 -19.86
CA ALA A 71 4.79 -8.04 -19.19
C ALA A 71 5.89 -7.53 -20.14
N GLU A 72 5.91 -8.05 -21.37
CA GLU A 72 6.85 -7.61 -22.42
C GLU A 72 6.74 -6.11 -22.73
N VAL A 73 5.52 -5.58 -22.83
CA VAL A 73 5.31 -4.16 -23.07
C VAL A 73 5.72 -3.32 -21.85
N LEU A 74 5.46 -3.81 -20.63
CA LEU A 74 5.91 -3.14 -19.41
C LEU A 74 7.44 -3.12 -19.32
N ASP A 75 8.12 -4.20 -19.70
CA ASP A 75 9.58 -4.27 -19.71
C ASP A 75 10.20 -3.37 -20.80
N ALA A 76 9.58 -3.30 -21.97
CA ALA A 76 9.98 -2.37 -23.02
C ALA A 76 9.82 -0.91 -22.57
N LEU A 77 8.69 -0.57 -21.94
CA LEU A 77 8.45 0.76 -21.37
C LEU A 77 9.43 1.08 -20.23
N ALA A 78 9.71 0.13 -19.33
CA ALA A 78 10.68 0.32 -18.25
C ALA A 78 12.10 0.57 -18.79
N THR A 79 12.46 -0.14 -19.85
CA THR A 79 13.76 0.03 -20.54
C THR A 79 13.84 1.38 -21.24
N ALA A 80 12.81 1.77 -21.98
CA ALA A 80 12.72 3.07 -22.65
C ALA A 80 12.73 4.26 -21.66
N LEU A 81 12.13 4.07 -20.48
CA LEU A 81 12.11 5.05 -19.39
C LEU A 81 13.35 4.98 -18.48
N GLN A 82 14.30 4.08 -18.76
CA GLN A 82 15.52 3.86 -17.97
C GLN A 82 15.23 3.71 -16.47
N LEU A 83 14.19 2.95 -16.14
CA LEU A 83 13.84 2.67 -14.75
C LEU A 83 14.87 1.73 -14.12
N ASP A 84 15.20 2.01 -12.86
CA ASP A 84 15.93 1.08 -12.00
C ASP A 84 15.04 -0.11 -11.59
N ASP A 85 15.62 -1.08 -10.90
CA ASP A 85 14.92 -2.30 -10.49
C ASP A 85 13.68 -1.99 -9.63
N ALA A 86 13.78 -0.97 -8.75
CA ALA A 86 12.68 -0.51 -7.92
C ALA A 86 11.55 0.09 -8.78
N GLY A 87 11.87 0.97 -9.72
CA GLY A 87 10.91 1.58 -10.64
C GLY A 87 10.25 0.55 -11.55
N ARG A 88 11.02 -0.43 -12.05
CA ARG A 88 10.51 -1.54 -12.87
C ARG A 88 9.55 -2.41 -12.06
N GLY A 89 9.91 -2.79 -10.83
CA GLY A 89 9.03 -3.53 -9.94
C GLY A 89 7.75 -2.77 -9.59
N HIS A 90 7.85 -1.45 -9.39
CA HIS A 90 6.68 -0.60 -9.14
C HIS A 90 5.77 -0.51 -10.36
N LEU A 91 6.31 -0.35 -11.57
CA LEU A 91 5.55 -0.35 -12.82
C LEU A 91 4.73 -1.64 -12.98
N HIS A 92 5.37 -2.79 -12.78
CA HIS A 92 4.70 -4.10 -12.84
C HIS A 92 3.64 -4.25 -11.74
N THR A 93 3.87 -3.70 -10.55
CA THR A 93 2.88 -3.71 -9.46
C THR A 93 1.65 -2.87 -9.79
N LEU A 94 1.83 -1.71 -10.42
CA LEU A 94 0.73 -0.82 -10.83
C LEU A 94 -0.08 -1.39 -12.00
N ALA A 95 0.57 -2.11 -12.92
CA ALA A 95 -0.07 -2.72 -14.08
C ALA A 95 -0.64 -4.13 -13.80
N GLY A 96 -0.15 -4.78 -12.74
CA GLY A 96 -0.56 -6.11 -12.33
C GLY A 96 -1.97 -6.14 -11.73
N PRO A 97 -2.64 -7.30 -11.75
CA PRO A 97 -3.91 -7.46 -11.08
C PRO A 97 -3.75 -7.15 -9.59
N ARG A 98 -4.65 -6.34 -9.04
CA ARG A 98 -4.69 -6.08 -7.61
C ARG A 98 -4.65 -7.42 -6.87
N PRO A 99 -3.71 -7.63 -5.93
CA PRO A 99 -3.65 -8.89 -5.22
C PRO A 99 -5.02 -9.12 -4.59
N VAL A 100 -5.69 -10.19 -5.03
CA VAL A 100 -7.01 -10.58 -4.52
C VAL A 100 -6.85 -10.64 -3.02
N ARG A 101 -7.65 -9.85 -2.29
CA ARG A 101 -7.59 -9.85 -0.83
C ARG A 101 -7.79 -11.31 -0.39
N PRO A 102 -6.78 -11.95 0.21
CA PRO A 102 -6.90 -13.35 0.56
C PRO A 102 -8.11 -13.52 1.47
N ARG A 103 -8.82 -14.65 1.32
CA ARG A 103 -9.98 -14.95 2.17
C ARG A 103 -9.61 -14.70 3.64
N PRO A 104 -10.50 -14.09 4.45
CA PRO A 104 -10.23 -13.82 5.85
C PRO A 104 -9.72 -15.07 6.55
N GLN A 105 -8.56 -14.98 7.20
CA GLN A 105 -8.06 -16.09 8.02
C GLN A 105 -8.98 -16.26 9.22
N ARG A 106 -9.40 -17.50 9.49
CA ARG A 106 -10.24 -17.83 10.65
C ARG A 106 -9.39 -18.53 11.70
N VAL A 107 -9.59 -18.16 12.95
CA VAL A 107 -8.97 -18.82 14.11
C VAL A 107 -9.82 -20.04 14.49
N HIS A 108 -9.17 -21.20 14.56
CA HIS A 108 -9.81 -22.45 14.95
C HIS A 108 -10.24 -22.42 16.42
N ARG A 109 -11.28 -23.17 16.79
CA ARG A 109 -11.82 -23.20 18.16
C ARG A 109 -10.75 -23.55 19.20
N VAL A 110 -9.98 -24.60 18.95
CA VAL A 110 -8.87 -25.04 19.84
C VAL A 110 -7.87 -23.91 20.13
N THR A 111 -7.58 -23.04 19.16
CA THR A 111 -6.68 -21.90 19.37
C THR A 111 -7.31 -20.84 20.27
N ARG A 112 -8.64 -20.68 20.25
CA ARG A 112 -9.36 -19.81 21.18
C ARG A 112 -9.34 -20.39 22.59
N ASP A 113 -9.58 -21.68 22.72
CA ASP A 113 -9.54 -22.37 24.02
C ASP A 113 -8.14 -22.25 24.66
N LEU A 114 -7.06 -22.29 23.86
CA LEU A 114 -5.70 -22.02 24.32
C LEU A 114 -5.52 -20.56 24.82
N LEU A 115 -6.09 -19.57 24.14
CA LEU A 115 -6.05 -18.17 24.59
C LEU A 115 -6.77 -18.00 25.93
N ASP A 116 -7.88 -18.69 26.13
CA ASP A 116 -8.62 -18.69 27.40
C ASP A 116 -7.79 -19.34 28.51
N THR A 117 -7.07 -20.41 28.20
CA THR A 117 -6.16 -21.07 29.15
C THR A 117 -5.00 -20.15 29.55
N LEU A 118 -4.43 -19.41 28.59
CA LEU A 118 -3.40 -18.41 28.84
C LEU A 118 -3.93 -17.25 29.69
N GLN A 119 -5.17 -16.80 29.45
CA GLN A 119 -5.83 -15.78 30.27
C GLN A 119 -5.96 -16.25 31.73
N GLN A 120 -6.43 -17.48 31.96
CA GLN A 120 -6.55 -18.06 33.30
C GLN A 120 -5.20 -18.17 34.01
N ALA A 121 -4.13 -18.42 33.26
CA ALA A 121 -2.77 -18.45 33.76
C ALA A 121 -2.12 -17.05 33.91
N GLY A 122 -2.85 -15.96 33.68
CA GLY A 122 -2.35 -14.59 33.78
C GLY A 122 -1.33 -14.21 32.69
N ARG A 123 -1.35 -14.89 31.54
CA ARG A 123 -0.38 -14.69 30.45
C ARG A 123 -1.03 -14.01 29.24
N PRO A 124 -0.45 -12.91 28.70
CA PRO A 124 -0.95 -12.31 27.47
C PRO A 124 -0.69 -13.22 26.26
N GLY A 125 -1.67 -13.35 25.37
CA GLY A 125 -1.56 -14.14 24.15
C GLY A 125 -2.40 -13.59 23.00
N PHE A 126 -1.87 -13.66 21.79
CA PHE A 126 -2.55 -13.27 20.55
C PHE A 126 -2.12 -14.15 19.38
N VAL A 127 -2.95 -14.19 18.34
CA VAL A 127 -2.77 -15.00 17.14
C VAL A 127 -2.54 -14.09 15.95
N LEU A 128 -1.42 -14.29 15.26
CA LEU A 128 -1.08 -13.52 14.06
C LEU A 128 -1.43 -14.26 12.77
N GLY A 129 -1.95 -13.51 11.81
CA GLY A 129 -2.11 -13.94 10.43
C GLY A 129 -0.80 -13.84 9.64
N ARG A 130 -0.84 -14.28 8.38
CA ARG A 130 0.33 -14.27 7.48
C ARG A 130 0.88 -12.87 7.21
N ARG A 131 0.04 -11.84 7.33
CA ARG A 131 0.41 -10.43 7.17
C ARG A 131 0.59 -9.70 8.50
N LEU A 132 0.74 -10.46 9.59
CA LEU A 132 0.83 -9.93 10.96
C LEU A 132 -0.45 -9.22 11.44
N ASP A 133 -1.60 -9.51 10.82
CA ASP A 133 -2.91 -9.09 11.33
C ASP A 133 -3.22 -9.86 12.62
N VAL A 134 -3.73 -9.17 13.65
CA VAL A 134 -4.16 -9.81 14.90
C VAL A 134 -5.53 -10.47 14.69
N LEU A 135 -5.54 -11.80 14.57
CA LEU A 135 -6.75 -12.58 14.26
C LEU A 135 -7.59 -12.90 15.51
N ALA A 136 -6.94 -13.03 16.66
CA ALA A 136 -7.54 -13.19 17.98
C ALA A 136 -6.55 -12.79 19.05
N HIS A 137 -7.04 -12.38 20.22
CA HIS A 137 -6.24 -12.06 21.39
C HIS A 137 -7.04 -12.35 22.65
N ASN A 138 -6.35 -12.59 23.76
CA ASN A 138 -6.99 -12.54 25.08
C ASN A 138 -7.04 -11.10 25.60
N GLU A 139 -7.74 -10.88 26.71
CA GLU A 139 -7.96 -9.54 27.27
C GLU A 139 -6.64 -8.91 27.72
N LEU A 140 -5.77 -9.70 28.35
CA LEU A 140 -4.44 -9.25 28.78
C LEU A 140 -3.59 -8.75 27.61
N ALA A 141 -3.55 -9.48 26.49
CA ALA A 141 -2.86 -9.02 25.28
C ALA A 141 -3.51 -7.78 24.66
N GLY A 142 -4.84 -7.70 24.70
CA GLY A 142 -5.60 -6.55 24.21
C GLY A 142 -5.35 -5.25 24.99
N ARG A 143 -4.79 -5.33 26.20
CA ARG A 143 -4.36 -4.15 26.98
C ARG A 143 -2.89 -3.81 26.77
N LEU A 144 -2.07 -4.78 26.33
CA LEU A 144 -0.62 -4.62 26.17
C LEU A 144 -0.24 -4.09 24.77
N ILE A 145 -0.95 -4.50 23.72
CA ILE A 145 -0.52 -4.31 22.32
C ILE A 145 -1.44 -3.30 21.62
N ALA A 146 -1.49 -2.08 22.16
CA ALA A 146 -2.45 -1.03 21.81
C ALA A 146 -3.85 -1.25 22.39
N ASP A 147 -4.64 -0.19 22.45
CA ASP A 147 -6.07 -0.24 22.75
C ASP A 147 -6.81 -0.94 21.60
N VAL A 148 -6.65 -2.27 21.51
CA VAL A 148 -7.18 -3.11 20.42
C VAL A 148 -8.72 -3.01 20.36
N GLN A 149 -9.36 -2.64 21.47
CA GLN A 149 -10.80 -2.38 21.56
C GLN A 149 -11.21 -1.12 20.79
N ALA A 150 -10.35 -0.09 20.71
CA ALA A 150 -10.62 1.15 19.99
C ALA A 150 -10.35 1.07 18.48
N LEU A 151 -9.55 0.09 18.02
CA LEU A 151 -9.19 -0.07 16.60
C LEU A 151 -10.20 -0.94 15.84
N LEU A 152 -10.57 -0.50 14.64
CA LEU A 152 -11.32 -1.32 13.69
C LEU A 152 -10.55 -2.61 13.39
N THR A 153 -11.24 -3.74 13.25
CA THR A 153 -10.61 -5.06 13.00
C THR A 153 -9.63 -5.06 11.81
N ALA A 154 -9.84 -4.20 10.82
CA ALA A 154 -8.97 -4.06 9.65
C ALA A 154 -7.64 -3.32 9.92
N GLU A 155 -7.53 -2.64 11.06
CA GLU A 155 -6.37 -1.82 11.44
C GLU A 155 -5.48 -2.53 12.48
N ARG A 156 -5.94 -3.67 13.00
CA ARG A 156 -5.23 -4.51 13.98
C ARG A 156 -4.11 -5.30 13.31
N ASN A 157 -2.96 -4.66 13.14
CA ASN A 157 -1.78 -5.26 12.53
C ASN A 157 -0.52 -4.99 13.38
N GLN A 158 0.21 -6.06 13.72
CA GLN A 158 1.38 -5.99 14.60
C GLN A 158 2.52 -5.15 14.02
N ALA A 159 2.74 -5.20 12.70
CA ALA A 159 3.78 -4.37 12.07
C ALA A 159 3.41 -2.88 12.14
N ARG A 160 2.14 -2.55 11.96
CA ARG A 160 1.67 -1.16 12.14
C ARG A 160 1.86 -0.70 13.58
N PHE A 161 1.53 -1.53 14.56
CA PHE A 161 1.80 -1.22 15.96
C PHE A 161 3.30 -0.96 16.18
N VAL A 162 4.16 -1.92 15.83
CA VAL A 162 5.60 -1.82 16.09
C VAL A 162 6.27 -0.62 15.40
N PHE A 163 5.88 -0.29 14.16
CA PHE A 163 6.57 0.74 13.38
C PHE A 163 5.90 2.11 13.38
N LEU A 164 4.57 2.16 13.51
CA LEU A 164 3.78 3.39 13.33
C LEU A 164 3.15 3.88 14.64
N ASP A 165 2.95 3.02 15.63
CA ASP A 165 2.36 3.42 16.91
C ASP A 165 3.45 3.99 17.85
N PRO A 166 3.28 5.24 18.34
CA PRO A 166 4.19 5.82 19.31
C PRO A 166 4.36 4.97 20.59
N HIS A 167 3.29 4.32 21.08
CA HIS A 167 3.34 3.50 22.29
C HIS A 167 4.24 2.27 22.14
N ALA A 168 4.40 1.73 20.93
CA ALA A 168 5.26 0.57 20.72
C ALA A 168 6.74 0.88 20.98
N ARG A 169 7.16 2.15 20.81
CA ARG A 169 8.53 2.58 21.10
C ARG A 169 8.85 2.51 22.59
N ASP A 170 7.86 2.82 23.44
CA ASP A 170 7.99 2.76 24.89
C ASP A 170 7.98 1.31 25.41
N CYS A 171 7.20 0.43 24.76
CA CYS A 171 7.10 -0.98 25.15
C CYS A 171 8.26 -1.86 24.65
N THR A 172 8.90 -1.52 23.53
CA THR A 172 9.96 -2.35 22.89
C THR A 172 11.38 -1.99 23.34
N GLY A 173 11.56 -0.94 24.14
CA GLY A 173 12.86 -0.56 24.70
C GLY A 173 13.87 -0.04 23.67
N THR A 174 13.45 0.23 22.42
CA THR A 174 14.35 0.68 21.34
C THR A 174 14.52 2.20 21.25
N GLY A 175 13.94 2.98 22.19
CA GLY A 175 14.12 4.43 22.30
C GLY A 175 14.89 4.83 23.57
N PRO A 176 15.58 5.99 23.62
CA PRO A 176 16.21 6.46 24.85
C PRO A 176 15.12 6.61 25.93
N ALA A 177 15.32 5.93 27.05
CA ALA A 177 14.35 5.77 28.14
C ALA A 177 13.63 7.09 28.47
N SER A 178 12.37 7.20 28.07
CA SER A 178 11.46 8.23 28.59
C SER A 178 10.63 7.62 29.73
N PRO A 179 10.38 8.37 30.82
CA PRO A 179 9.62 7.86 31.94
C PRO A 179 8.18 7.52 31.53
N PRO A 180 7.55 6.53 32.19
CA PRO A 180 6.21 6.09 31.81
C PRO A 180 5.21 7.22 31.98
N THR A 181 4.62 7.66 30.88
CA THR A 181 3.51 8.62 30.93
C THR A 181 2.23 7.82 31.20
N PRO A 182 1.44 8.13 32.24
CA PRO A 182 0.18 7.43 32.48
C PRO A 182 -0.81 7.70 31.33
N PRO A 183 -1.69 6.75 30.99
CA PRO A 183 -2.61 6.91 29.87
C PRO A 183 -3.56 8.10 30.13
N PRO A 184 -3.88 8.92 29.10
CA PRO A 184 -4.89 9.95 29.26
C PRO A 184 -6.24 9.28 29.53
N CYS A 185 -6.85 9.66 30.66
CA CYS A 185 -8.22 9.29 31.00
C CYS A 185 -9.18 9.99 30.03
N SER A 186 -9.47 9.37 28.88
CA SER A 186 -10.45 9.86 27.92
C SER A 186 -11.84 9.34 28.29
N ALA A 187 -12.44 9.98 29.30
CA ALA A 187 -13.89 10.01 29.43
C ALA A 187 -14.46 10.78 28.23
N SER A 188 -14.73 10.10 27.12
CA SER A 188 -15.50 10.65 26.00
C SER A 188 -16.88 10.02 26.00
N THR A 189 -17.77 10.66 26.74
CA THR A 189 -19.22 10.48 26.63
C THR A 189 -19.64 10.78 25.18
N ARG A 190 -19.98 9.76 24.40
CA ARG A 190 -20.80 9.93 23.20
C ARG A 190 -22.17 9.30 23.42
N ALA A 191 -23.14 10.20 23.49
CA ALA A 191 -24.55 9.92 23.66
C ALA A 191 -25.07 8.91 22.63
N ALA A 192 -25.84 7.95 23.13
CA ALA A 192 -26.66 7.06 22.34
C ALA A 192 -27.83 7.83 21.72
N THR A 193 -28.00 7.72 20.41
CA THR A 193 -29.31 7.87 19.77
C THR A 193 -29.67 6.52 19.15
N ARG A 194 -30.50 5.76 19.88
CA ARG A 194 -31.24 4.62 19.35
C ARG A 194 -32.43 5.16 18.55
N THR A 195 -32.53 4.78 17.28
CA THR A 195 -33.79 4.85 16.53
C THR A 195 -34.10 3.46 16.01
N THR A 196 -35.14 2.85 16.57
CA THR A 196 -35.76 1.61 16.09
C THR A 196 -36.94 2.00 15.20
N PRO A 197 -37.14 1.39 14.01
CA PRO A 197 -38.41 1.47 13.29
C PRO A 197 -39.14 0.10 13.31
N PRO A 198 -40.42 0.07 12.88
CA PRO A 198 -41.49 -0.76 13.47
C PRO A 198 -41.49 -2.23 13.04
#